data_AF-A0A2A6BRS5-F1
#
_entry.id   AF-A0A2A6BRS5-F1
#
_cell.length_a   1.000
_cell.length_b   1.000
_cell.length_c   1.000
_cell.angle_alpha   90.00
_cell.angle_beta   90.00
_cell.angle_gamma   90.00
#
_symmetry.space_group_name_H-M   'P 1'
#
loop_
_entity.id
_entity.type
_entity.pdbx_description
1 polymer ?
#
loop_
_entity_poly.entity_id
_entity_poly.type
_entity_poly.pdbx_seq_one_letter_code
_entity_poly.pdbx_strand_id
1 'polypeptide(L)'
;SNMADERAVHEVNDAVDVAPAFELESDLPEVKLFGKWNLQEVNVADISLVDYIAVKEKLCPSWTRRYRPQAFDVAPLRRVNQAMWLLYTGAHEAAFRNIKTVAECLADELINAAKESNSYAIKKDELERVAKFNG
;
A
#
# COMPACT_ATOMS: atom_id res chain seq x y z
N SER A 1 10.48 66.73 -47.67
CA SER A 1 10.31 67.40 -46.37
C SER A 1 10.33 66.30 -45.32
N ASN A 2 11.48 65.71 -45.00
CA ASN A 2 12.51 66.21 -44.09
C ASN A 2 11.96 66.85 -42.80
N MET A 3 12.46 66.28 -41.70
CA MET A 3 12.93 66.97 -40.51
C MET A 3 11.91 67.33 -39.45
N ALA A 4 11.81 66.45 -38.45
CA ALA A 4 11.87 66.75 -37.00
C ALA A 4 11.44 65.45 -36.29
N ASP A 5 12.08 64.91 -35.26
CA ASP A 5 13.28 65.21 -34.51
C ASP A 5 13.42 63.96 -33.61
N GLU A 6 14.59 63.33 -33.59
CA GLU A 6 15.47 63.31 -32.42
C GLU A 6 15.34 62.08 -31.50
N ARG A 7 16.53 61.53 -31.20
CA ARG A 7 16.95 60.79 -30.01
C ARG A 7 16.70 59.29 -29.94
N ALA A 8 17.78 58.59 -30.28
CA ALA A 8 18.20 57.37 -29.62
C ALA A 8 18.18 57.51 -28.08
N VAL A 9 17.47 56.59 -27.43
CA VAL A 9 17.66 56.08 -26.06
C VAL A 9 17.19 54.63 -26.14
N HIS A 10 18.10 53.65 -26.26
CA HIS A 10 18.72 52.93 -25.14
C HIS A 10 17.71 52.45 -24.10
N GLU A 11 17.66 51.12 -23.94
CA GLU A 11 17.07 50.37 -22.84
C GLU A 11 15.59 50.58 -22.55
N VAL A 12 14.78 49.61 -22.99
CA VAL A 12 13.97 48.84 -22.04
C VAL A 12 13.89 47.40 -22.55
N ASN A 13 14.62 46.52 -21.89
CA ASN A 13 14.27 45.12 -21.82
C ASN A 13 12.90 45.07 -21.14
N ASP A 14 11.83 45.13 -21.92
CA ASP A 14 10.50 44.83 -21.41
C ASP A 14 10.47 43.35 -21.08
N ALA A 15 10.53 43.09 -19.77
CA ALA A 15 10.41 41.81 -19.14
C ALA A 15 9.22 41.06 -19.75
N VAL A 16 9.50 40.11 -20.64
CA VAL A 16 8.62 38.96 -20.78
C VAL A 16 8.89 38.16 -19.52
N ASP A 17 8.05 38.39 -18.52
CA ASP A 17 7.84 37.47 -17.41
C ASP A 17 7.39 36.14 -18.02
N VAL A 18 8.36 35.36 -18.50
CA VAL A 18 8.23 33.92 -18.59
C VAL A 18 8.12 33.50 -17.14
N ALA A 19 6.87 33.49 -16.64
CA ALA A 19 6.53 32.78 -15.43
C ALA A 19 7.25 31.44 -15.53
N PRO A 20 8.18 31.11 -14.61
CA PRO A 20 8.83 29.81 -14.66
C PRO A 20 7.68 28.82 -14.70
N ALA A 21 7.68 27.96 -15.73
CA ALA A 21 6.84 26.78 -15.72
C ALA A 21 7.03 26.21 -14.32
N PHE A 22 5.96 26.20 -13.53
CA PHE A 22 5.98 25.62 -12.20
C PHE A 22 6.26 24.14 -12.46
N GLU A 23 7.56 23.81 -12.50
CA GLU A 23 8.04 22.46 -12.39
C GLU A 23 7.43 22.01 -11.06
N LEU A 24 6.38 21.19 -11.17
CA LEU A 24 5.90 20.39 -10.06
C LEU A 24 7.05 19.43 -9.77
N GLU A 25 8.06 19.97 -9.09
CA GLU A 25 9.18 19.24 -8.54
C GLU A 25 8.52 18.18 -7.67
N SER A 26 8.60 16.94 -8.13
CA SER A 26 8.03 15.78 -7.46
C SER A 26 8.92 15.44 -6.27
N ASP A 27 9.15 16.40 -5.38
CA ASP A 27 9.86 16.24 -4.10
C ASP A 27 8.92 15.66 -3.04
N LEU A 28 7.94 14.86 -3.47
CA LEU A 28 7.18 14.04 -2.54
C LEU A 28 8.12 12.94 -2.05
N PRO A 29 8.42 12.85 -0.75
CA PRO A 29 9.26 11.79 -0.24
C PRO A 29 8.62 10.45 -0.62
N GLU A 30 9.41 9.57 -1.24
CA GLU A 30 8.97 8.21 -1.55
C GLU A 30 8.38 7.58 -0.29
N VAL A 31 7.08 7.29 -0.33
CA VAL A 31 6.34 6.82 0.84
C VAL A 31 6.77 5.39 1.14
N LYS A 32 7.67 5.26 2.10
CA LYS A 32 8.19 3.97 2.59
C LYS A 32 7.39 3.52 3.81
N LEU A 33 6.97 2.26 3.80
CA LEU A 33 6.34 1.63 4.94
C LEU A 33 7.34 1.57 6.11
N PHE A 34 6.94 2.11 7.26
CA PHE A 34 7.79 2.31 8.45
C PHE A 34 9.11 3.06 8.17
N GLY A 35 9.18 3.85 7.09
CA GLY A 35 10.40 4.55 6.68
C GLY A 35 11.53 3.64 6.17
N LYS A 36 11.28 2.33 5.98
CA LYS A 36 12.31 1.34 5.62
C LYS A 36 11.97 0.50 4.40
N TRP A 37 10.70 0.18 4.18
CA TRP A 37 10.28 -0.80 3.17
C TRP A 37 9.56 -0.12 2.00
N ASN A 38 9.95 -0.48 0.76
CA ASN A 38 9.27 0.02 -0.42
C ASN A 38 7.97 -0.76 -0.67
N LEU A 39 6.88 -0.06 -0.98
CA LEU A 39 5.59 -0.67 -1.30
C LEU A 39 5.47 -1.07 -2.78
N GLN A 40 6.31 -0.51 -3.66
CA GLN A 40 6.24 -0.74 -5.11
C GLN A 40 6.59 -2.18 -5.50
N GLU A 41 7.40 -2.86 -4.71
CA GLU A 41 7.85 -4.24 -4.95
C GLU A 41 6.82 -5.29 -4.50
N VAL A 42 5.77 -4.88 -3.79
CA VAL A 42 4.77 -5.81 -3.25
C VAL A 42 3.69 -6.10 -4.29
N ASN A 43 3.66 -7.34 -4.78
CA ASN A 43 2.63 -7.83 -5.69
C ASN A 43 1.61 -8.72 -4.95
N VAL A 44 0.32 -8.48 -5.16
CA VAL A 44 -0.77 -9.31 -4.63
C VAL A 44 -1.21 -10.29 -5.70
N ALA A 45 -1.07 -11.59 -5.44
CA ALA A 45 -1.37 -12.65 -6.41
C ALA A 45 -2.87 -12.77 -6.76
N ASP A 46 -3.77 -12.55 -5.80
CA ASP A 46 -5.23 -12.60 -6.00
C ASP A 46 -5.80 -11.18 -6.22
N ILE A 47 -6.29 -10.92 -7.43
CA ILE A 47 -6.85 -9.62 -7.81
C ILE A 47 -8.06 -9.22 -6.95
N SER A 48 -8.82 -10.19 -6.45
CA SER A 48 -10.00 -9.94 -5.60
C SER A 48 -9.64 -9.46 -4.19
N LEU A 49 -8.37 -9.59 -3.79
CA LEU A 49 -7.87 -9.13 -2.49
C LEU A 49 -7.22 -7.74 -2.55
N VAL A 50 -6.93 -7.22 -3.75
CA VAL A 50 -6.23 -5.93 -3.95
C VAL A 50 -6.97 -4.78 -3.27
N ASP A 51 -8.30 -4.81 -3.24
CA ASP A 51 -9.08 -3.76 -2.60
C ASP A 51 -9.11 -3.83 -1.07
N TYR A 52 -8.77 -5.00 -0.50
CA TYR A 52 -8.77 -5.31 0.94
C TYR A 52 -7.41 -5.12 1.59
N ILE A 53 -6.34 -5.15 0.79
CA ILE A 53 -4.97 -5.03 1.27
C ILE A 53 -4.45 -3.65 0.83
N ALA A 54 -4.03 -2.84 1.80
CA ALA A 54 -3.56 -1.47 1.56
C ALA A 54 -2.11 -1.45 1.03
N VAL A 55 -1.88 -2.00 -0.17
CA VAL A 55 -0.53 -2.04 -0.79
C VAL A 55 -0.25 -0.79 -1.62
N LYS A 56 -1.26 -0.29 -2.34
CA LYS A 56 -1.11 0.84 -3.25
C LYS A 56 -1.80 2.06 -2.66
N GLU A 57 -1.13 3.21 -2.79
CA GLU A 57 -1.73 4.51 -2.44
C GLU A 57 -3.02 4.69 -3.23
N LYS A 58 -4.17 4.49 -2.55
CA LYS A 58 -5.46 4.86 -3.10
C LYS A 58 -5.56 6.37 -2.97
N LEU A 59 -5.21 7.08 -4.04
CA LEU A 59 -5.40 8.52 -4.13
C LEU A 59 -6.90 8.82 -4.04
N CYS A 60 -7.39 9.13 -2.84
CA CYS A 60 -8.72 9.70 -2.63
C CYS A 60 -8.60 11.21 -2.89
N PRO A 61 -9.10 11.74 -4.02
CA PRO A 61 -9.00 13.16 -4.30
C PRO A 61 -9.93 13.89 -3.34
N SER A 62 -9.35 14.74 -2.50
CA SER A 62 -9.93 15.40 -1.33
C SER A 62 -10.20 14.48 -0.13
N TRP A 63 -9.46 14.74 0.95
CA TRP A 63 -9.59 14.13 2.28
C TRP A 63 -10.98 14.27 2.92
N THR A 64 -11.90 15.01 2.29
CA THR A 64 -13.30 15.22 2.70
C THR A 64 -14.30 14.25 2.07
N ARG A 65 -13.88 13.40 1.12
CA ARG A 65 -14.77 12.36 0.59
C ARG A 65 -14.98 11.27 1.63
N ARG A 66 -16.05 11.42 2.42
CA ARG A 66 -16.62 10.39 3.30
C ARG A 66 -16.49 9.02 2.63
N TYR A 67 -15.86 8.09 3.34
CA TYR A 67 -15.87 6.67 2.99
C TYR A 67 -17.34 6.24 2.93
N ARG A 68 -17.92 6.25 1.73
CA ARG A 68 -19.22 5.63 1.48
C ARG A 68 -18.90 4.14 1.45
N PRO A 69 -19.46 3.32 2.35
CA PRO A 69 -19.43 1.88 2.14
C PRO A 69 -20.20 1.63 0.85
N GLN A 70 -19.48 1.43 -0.24
CA GLN A 70 -20.02 0.67 -1.36
C GLN A 70 -20.30 -0.73 -0.79
N ALA A 71 -21.45 -1.31 -1.10
CA ALA A 71 -21.77 -2.68 -0.73
C ALA A 71 -20.77 -3.58 -1.45
N PHE A 72 -19.67 -3.86 -0.76
CA PHE A 72 -18.59 -4.67 -1.26
C PHE A 72 -18.83 -6.14 -0.88
N ASP A 73 -18.38 -7.06 -1.72
CA ASP A 73 -18.46 -8.49 -1.47
C ASP A 73 -17.87 -8.87 -0.11
N VAL A 74 -18.68 -9.25 0.86
CA VAL A 74 -18.15 -9.63 2.18
C VAL A 74 -17.19 -10.83 2.13
N ALA A 75 -17.18 -11.60 1.04
CA ALA A 75 -16.41 -12.81 0.88
C ALA A 75 -14.87 -12.57 0.90
N PRO A 76 -14.28 -11.70 0.06
CA PRO A 76 -12.85 -11.36 0.16
C PRO A 76 -12.43 -10.82 1.53
N LEU A 77 -13.23 -9.94 2.14
CA LEU A 77 -12.94 -9.40 3.48
C LEU A 77 -12.94 -10.52 4.55
N ARG A 78 -13.91 -11.43 4.50
CA ARG A 78 -13.97 -12.59 5.40
C ARG A 78 -12.76 -13.50 5.26
N ARG A 79 -12.29 -13.73 4.02
CA ARG A 79 -11.08 -14.54 3.77
C ARG A 79 -9.85 -13.90 4.40
N VAL A 80 -9.64 -12.59 4.21
CA VAL A 80 -8.52 -11.86 4.83
C VAL A 80 -8.59 -11.92 6.36
N ASN A 81 -9.77 -11.70 6.94
CA ASN A 81 -9.95 -11.74 8.39
C ASN A 81 -9.68 -13.13 8.97
N GLN A 82 -10.14 -14.19 8.30
CA GLN A 82 -9.88 -15.57 8.72
C GLN A 82 -8.38 -15.89 8.65
N ALA A 83 -7.69 -15.51 7.58
CA ALA A 83 -6.25 -15.70 7.44
C ALA A 83 -5.47 -14.99 8.55
N MET A 84 -5.80 -13.72 8.84
CA MET A 84 -5.19 -12.96 9.92
C MET A 84 -5.40 -13.62 11.29
N TRP A 85 -6.61 -14.10 11.56
CA TRP A 85 -6.92 -14.79 12.80
C TRP A 85 -6.16 -16.11 12.97
N LEU A 86 -6.05 -16.91 11.90
CA LEU A 86 -5.31 -18.18 11.92
C LEU A 86 -3.82 -17.97 12.15
N LEU A 87 -3.22 -16.98 11.50
CA LEU A 87 -1.81 -16.62 11.69
C LEU A 87 -1.53 -16.17 13.12
N TYR A 88 -2.37 -15.28 13.65
CA TYR A 88 -2.25 -14.83 15.05
C TYR A 88 -2.40 -15.99 16.04
N THR A 89 -3.40 -16.86 15.83
CA THR A 89 -3.67 -17.98 16.73
C THR A 89 -2.51 -18.97 16.73
N GLY A 90 -1.97 -19.33 15.56
CA GLY A 90 -0.79 -20.19 15.45
C GLY A 90 0.44 -19.59 16.12
N ALA A 91 0.69 -18.29 15.93
CA ALA A 91 1.79 -17.59 16.58
C ALA A 91 1.64 -17.52 18.11
N HIS A 92 0.42 -17.29 18.61
CA HIS A 92 0.12 -17.25 20.04
C HIS A 92 0.29 -18.64 20.68
N GLU A 93 -0.23 -19.69 20.06
CA GLU A 93 -0.05 -21.07 20.53
C GLU A 93 1.43 -21.47 20.55
N ALA A 94 2.21 -21.07 19.53
CA ALA A 94 3.65 -21.37 19.44
C ALA A 94 4.52 -20.57 20.43
N ALA A 95 4.08 -19.38 20.81
CA ALA A 95 4.74 -18.55 21.82
C ALA A 95 4.39 -18.97 23.26
N PHE A 96 3.26 -19.65 23.46
CA PHE A 96 2.84 -20.08 24.79
C PHE A 96 3.82 -21.12 25.36
N ARG A 97 4.40 -20.81 26.53
CA ARG A 97 5.44 -21.61 27.20
C ARG A 97 6.75 -21.74 26.40
N ASN A 98 7.01 -20.82 25.47
CA ASN A 98 8.25 -20.75 24.71
C ASN A 98 9.14 -19.60 25.21
N ILE A 99 10.44 -19.69 24.95
CA ILE A 99 11.42 -18.62 25.20
C ILE A 99 11.29 -17.52 24.14
N LYS A 100 10.92 -17.90 22.91
CA LYS A 100 10.69 -16.95 21.82
C LYS A 100 9.54 -16.01 22.15
N THR A 101 9.72 -14.75 21.79
CA THR A 101 8.66 -13.74 21.92
C THR A 101 7.54 -13.98 20.90
N VAL A 102 6.34 -13.46 21.18
CA VAL A 102 5.20 -13.52 20.24
C VAL A 102 5.56 -12.92 18.87
N ALA A 103 6.42 -11.88 18.84
CA ALA A 103 6.88 -11.27 17.60
C ALA A 103 7.76 -12.21 16.76
N GLU A 104 8.67 -12.95 17.39
CA GLU A 104 9.51 -13.95 16.71
C GLU A 104 8.66 -15.12 16.19
N CYS A 105 7.75 -15.64 17.01
CA CYS A 105 6.83 -16.70 16.60
C CYS A 105 5.93 -16.26 15.44
N LEU A 106 5.46 -15.00 15.43
CA LEU A 106 4.67 -14.45 14.34
C LEU A 106 5.49 -14.28 13.06
N ALA A 107 6.75 -13.84 13.17
CA ALA A 107 7.64 -13.72 12.02
C ALA A 107 7.92 -15.10 11.39
N ASP A 108 8.22 -16.10 12.21
CA ASP A 108 8.40 -17.48 11.77
C ASP A 108 7.13 -18.00 11.06
N GLU A 109 5.95 -17.74 11.64
CA GLU A 109 4.67 -18.17 11.08
C GLU A 109 4.37 -17.50 9.73
N LEU A 110 4.66 -16.20 9.58
CA LEU A 110 4.50 -15.49 8.31
C LEU A 110 5.44 -16.02 7.21
N ILE A 111 6.69 -16.29 7.55
CA ILE A 111 7.68 -16.85 6.61
C ILE A 111 7.27 -18.26 6.18
N ASN A 112 6.82 -19.07 7.13
CA ASN A 112 6.36 -20.44 6.90
C ASN A 112 5.08 -20.47 6.05
N ALA A 113 4.14 -19.58 6.32
CA ALA A 113 2.93 -19.43 5.52
C ALA A 113 3.24 -19.00 4.08
N ALA A 114 4.14 -18.03 3.91
CA ALA A 114 4.55 -17.57 2.57
C ALA A 114 5.29 -18.64 1.76
N LYS A 115 6.02 -19.53 2.41
CA LYS A 115 6.74 -20.67 1.79
C LYS A 115 5.89 -21.92 1.64
N GLU A 116 4.62 -21.86 2.01
CA GLU A 116 3.71 -22.99 2.05
C GLU A 116 4.23 -24.20 2.88
N SER A 117 5.01 -23.93 3.94
CA SER A 117 5.68 -24.97 4.72
C SER A 117 5.38 -24.86 6.20
N ASN A 118 4.84 -25.95 6.79
CA ASN A 118 4.68 -26.16 8.23
C ASN A 118 3.91 -25.09 9.05
N SER A 119 3.26 -24.13 8.43
CA SER A 119 2.39 -23.14 9.08
C SER A 119 1.11 -23.76 9.67
N TYR A 120 0.67 -23.22 10.81
CA TYR A 120 -0.63 -23.52 11.42
C TYR A 120 -1.79 -23.14 10.50
N ALA A 121 -1.74 -21.95 9.90
CA ALA A 121 -2.82 -21.44 9.05
C ALA A 121 -3.08 -22.36 7.85
N ILE A 122 -2.03 -22.85 7.21
CA ILE A 122 -2.12 -23.77 6.07
C ILE A 122 -2.70 -25.12 6.48
N LYS A 123 -2.24 -25.68 7.61
CA LYS A 123 -2.76 -26.94 8.14
C LYS A 123 -4.25 -26.84 8.44
N LYS A 124 -4.72 -25.70 8.96
CA LYS A 124 -6.14 -25.46 9.23
C LYS A 124 -6.97 -25.32 7.96
N ASP A 125 -6.49 -24.59 6.95
CA ASP A 125 -7.18 -24.49 5.65
C ASP A 125 -7.36 -25.86 5.01
N GLU A 126 -6.32 -26.70 5.04
CA GLU A 126 -6.38 -28.06 4.48
C GLU A 126 -7.42 -28.93 5.20
N LEU A 127 -7.48 -28.88 6.53
CA LEU A 127 -8.50 -29.60 7.31
C LEU A 127 -9.92 -29.14 6.97
N GLU A 128 -10.14 -27.83 6.83
CA GLU A 128 -11.45 -27.30 6.42
C GLU A 128 -11.82 -27.72 4.99
N ARG A 129 -10.84 -27.82 4.09
CA ARG A 129 -11.05 -28.31 2.72
C ARG A 129 -11.46 -29.77 2.70
N VAL A 130 -10.77 -30.63 3.45
CA VAL A 130 -11.11 -32.05 3.59
C VAL A 130 -12.48 -32.24 4.24
N ALA A 131 -12.81 -31.46 5.27
CA ALA A 131 -14.11 -31.51 5.93
C ALA A 131 -15.27 -31.16 4.98
N LYS A 132 -15.10 -30.18 4.09
CA LYS A 132 -16.09 -29.81 3.07
C LYS A 132 -16.25 -30.86 1.97
N PHE A 133 -15.21 -31.64 1.68
CA PHE A 133 -15.27 -32.71 0.68
C PHE A 133 -16.02 -33.95 1.21
N ASN A 134 -15.89 -34.22 2.50
CA ASN A 134 -16.46 -35.41 3.14
C ASN A 134 -17.88 -35.22 3.73
N GLY A 135 -18.41 -34.00 3.72
CA GLY A 135 -19.75 -33.65 4.22
C GLY A 135 -20.71 -33.36 3.09
#